data_AF-A0A954E6M0-F1
#
_entry.id   AF-A0A954E6M0-F1
#
_cell.length_a   1.000
_cell.length_b   1.000
_cell.length_c   1.000
_cell.angle_alpha   90.00
_cell.angle_beta   90.00
_cell.angle_gamma   90.00
#
_symmetry.space_group_name_H-M   'P 1'
#
loop_
_entity.id
_entity.type
_entity.pdbx_description
1 polymer ?
#
loop_
_entity_poly.entity_id
_entity_poly.type
_entity_poly.pdbx_seq_one_letter_code
_entity_poly.pdbx_strand_id
1 'polypeptide(L)'
;MNQVLMIQVERVVREIPASHSRKMRIREELYALLSDRVDELVARGLSLPAAIQQALATFGEPRELRSEIEATVPRLERFSATLDQFLIGRAAPAMWARPLSLREALRAGFVLGLVLLILLFFIVAVLGWGFGNWKGLVIWKAYFALAGVFVWNAAVMTWCGSRAVQRLVSVSHWQNGLPGLLAWAVSAGVCFGFSVGLLYLSSGWHAFADVGWYSSLWAGPTGATVFAAVCGLVTIEVKQRLPWISLELETE
;
A
#
# COMPACT_ATOMS: atom_id res chain seq x y z
N MET A 1 2.55 -24.51 -6.95
CA MET A 1 1.17 -24.39 -6.41
C MET A 1 0.20 -24.82 -7.49
N ASN A 2 -0.88 -25.53 -7.14
CA ASN A 2 -1.88 -25.96 -8.12
C ASN A 2 -2.84 -24.80 -8.41
N GLN A 3 -2.88 -24.34 -9.67
CA GLN A 3 -3.66 -23.17 -10.10
C GLN A 3 -5.17 -23.33 -9.84
N VAL A 4 -5.71 -24.54 -10.00
CA VAL A 4 -7.14 -24.82 -9.79
C VAL A 4 -7.53 -24.60 -8.33
N LEU A 5 -6.70 -25.07 -7.39
CA LEU A 5 -6.93 -24.88 -5.96
C LEU A 5 -6.86 -23.39 -5.59
N MET A 6 -5.86 -22.67 -6.11
CA MET A 6 -5.71 -21.24 -5.84
C MET A 6 -6.90 -20.42 -6.33
N ILE A 7 -7.44 -20.71 -7.52
CA ILE A 7 -8.64 -20.03 -8.05
C ILE A 7 -9.82 -20.19 -7.10
N GLN A 8 -10.03 -21.40 -6.56
CA GLN A 8 -11.13 -21.64 -5.63
C GLN A 8 -10.95 -20.88 -4.31
N VAL A 9 -9.72 -20.86 -3.77
CA VAL A 9 -9.39 -20.08 -2.57
C VAL A 9 -9.62 -18.59 -2.82
N GLU A 10 -9.18 -18.07 -3.97
CA GLU A 10 -9.33 -16.66 -4.31
C GLU A 10 -10.80 -16.23 -4.37
N ARG A 11 -11.68 -17.07 -4.93
CA ARG A 11 -13.13 -16.81 -4.98
C ARG A 11 -13.75 -16.65 -3.59
N VAL A 12 -13.26 -17.38 -2.60
CA VAL A 12 -13.72 -17.25 -1.21
C VAL A 12 -13.19 -15.95 -0.61
N VAL A 13 -11.87 -15.70 -0.72
CA VAL A 13 -11.18 -14.64 0.03
C VAL A 13 -11.34 -13.24 -0.57
N ARG A 14 -11.51 -13.11 -1.90
CA ARG A 14 -11.54 -11.82 -2.60
C ARG A 14 -12.53 -10.83 -2.00
N GLU A 15 -13.75 -11.30 -1.70
CA GLU A 15 -14.85 -10.45 -1.22
C GLU A 15 -14.83 -10.19 0.29
N ILE A 16 -13.96 -10.84 1.05
CA ILE A 16 -13.89 -10.66 2.50
C ILE A 16 -13.45 -9.22 2.81
N PRO A 17 -14.17 -8.45 3.64
CA PRO A 17 -13.73 -7.12 4.07
C PRO A 17 -12.66 -7.25 5.17
N ALA A 18 -11.43 -7.61 4.78
CA ALA A 18 -10.28 -7.74 5.68
C ALA A 18 -9.07 -6.99 5.14
N SER A 19 -8.10 -6.71 6.02
CA SER A 19 -6.82 -6.14 5.64
C SER A 19 -6.10 -7.04 4.62
N HIS A 20 -5.27 -6.46 3.76
CA HIS A 20 -4.54 -7.23 2.75
C HIS A 20 -3.68 -8.34 3.39
N SER A 21 -2.98 -8.05 4.49
CA SER A 21 -2.17 -9.03 5.21
C SER A 21 -3.00 -10.19 5.76
N ARG A 22 -4.21 -9.92 6.29
CA ARG A 22 -5.11 -10.98 6.74
C ARG A 22 -5.65 -11.81 5.59
N LYS A 23 -6.04 -11.18 4.46
CA LYS A 23 -6.46 -11.91 3.25
C LYS A 23 -5.38 -12.88 2.78
N MET A 24 -4.12 -12.43 2.73
CA MET A 24 -3.00 -13.28 2.34
C MET A 24 -2.84 -14.48 3.27
N ARG A 25 -2.92 -14.26 4.58
CA ARG A 25 -2.87 -15.37 5.55
C ARG A 25 -4.02 -16.36 5.33
N ILE A 26 -5.24 -15.87 5.15
CA ILE A 26 -6.40 -16.74 4.88
C ILE A 26 -6.19 -17.52 3.56
N ARG A 27 -5.64 -16.90 2.51
CA ARG A 27 -5.32 -17.59 1.25
C ARG A 27 -4.31 -18.71 1.47
N GLU A 28 -3.23 -18.44 2.19
CA GLU A 28 -2.19 -19.41 2.51
C GLU A 28 -2.74 -20.58 3.34
N GLU A 29 -3.53 -20.29 4.38
CA GLU A 29 -4.15 -21.30 5.24
C GLU A 29 -5.15 -22.17 4.47
N LEU A 30 -6.08 -21.58 3.71
CA LEU A 30 -7.06 -22.34 2.93
C LEU A 30 -6.40 -23.17 1.81
N TYR A 31 -5.35 -22.63 1.18
CA TYR A 31 -4.59 -23.34 0.16
C TYR A 31 -3.82 -24.51 0.75
N ALA A 32 -3.21 -24.34 1.92
CA ALA A 32 -2.54 -25.43 2.63
C ALA A 32 -3.54 -26.54 2.96
N LEU A 33 -4.69 -26.22 3.56
CA LEU A 33 -5.75 -27.20 3.89
C LEU A 33 -6.26 -27.97 2.66
N LEU A 34 -6.47 -27.28 1.54
CA LEU A 34 -6.87 -27.94 0.29
C LEU A 34 -5.77 -28.83 -0.28
N SER A 35 -4.51 -28.38 -0.20
CA SER A 35 -3.38 -29.15 -0.71
C SER A 35 -3.16 -30.42 0.12
N ASP A 36 -3.18 -30.29 1.45
CA ASP A 36 -3.09 -31.43 2.39
C ASP A 36 -4.21 -32.45 2.12
N ARG A 37 -5.43 -31.97 1.84
CA ARG A 37 -6.56 -32.86 1.51
C ARG A 37 -6.37 -33.57 0.17
N VAL A 38 -5.83 -32.90 -0.84
CA VAL A 38 -5.50 -33.54 -2.13
C VAL A 38 -4.42 -34.59 -1.93
N ASP A 39 -3.36 -34.28 -1.19
CA ASP A 39 -2.27 -35.21 -0.90
C ASP A 39 -2.75 -36.45 -0.15
N GLU A 40 -3.66 -36.28 0.81
CA GLU A 40 -4.32 -37.40 1.51
C GLU A 40 -5.14 -38.30 0.57
N LEU A 41 -5.90 -37.69 -0.36
CA LEU A 41 -6.70 -38.44 -1.33
C LEU A 41 -5.82 -39.17 -2.36
N VAL A 42 -4.72 -38.56 -2.79
CA VAL A 42 -3.71 -39.20 -3.66
C VAL A 42 -3.05 -40.38 -2.92
N ALA A 43 -2.70 -40.22 -1.65
CA ALA A 43 -2.14 -41.29 -0.81
C ALA A 43 -3.11 -42.47 -0.63
N ARG A 44 -4.43 -42.22 -0.73
CA ARG A 44 -5.49 -43.24 -0.73
C ARG A 44 -5.72 -43.89 -2.10
N GLY A 45 -4.90 -43.57 -3.11
CA GLY A 45 -4.91 -44.21 -4.42
C GLY A 45 -5.73 -43.50 -5.50
N LEU A 46 -6.24 -42.29 -5.23
CA LEU A 46 -6.89 -41.50 -6.28
C LEU A 46 -5.88 -40.89 -7.24
N SER A 47 -6.27 -40.76 -8.52
CA SER A 47 -5.51 -39.96 -9.48
C SER A 47 -5.55 -38.48 -9.07
N LEU A 48 -4.49 -37.72 -9.38
CA LEU A 48 -4.41 -36.30 -9.01
C LEU A 48 -5.63 -35.47 -9.46
N PRO A 49 -6.14 -35.59 -10.70
CA PRO A 49 -7.34 -34.86 -11.11
C PRO A 49 -8.60 -35.24 -10.31
N ALA A 50 -8.77 -36.53 -9.99
CA ALA A 50 -9.90 -37.01 -9.19
C ALA A 50 -9.79 -36.55 -7.73
N ALA A 51 -8.59 -36.57 -7.15
CA ALA A 51 -8.31 -36.06 -5.82
C ALA A 51 -8.62 -34.55 -5.71
N ILE A 52 -8.23 -33.75 -6.71
CA ILE A 52 -8.58 -32.32 -6.77
C ILE A 52 -10.09 -32.12 -6.82
N GLN A 53 -10.80 -32.81 -7.72
CA GLN A 53 -12.26 -32.68 -7.81
C GLN A 53 -12.96 -33.07 -6.50
N GLN A 54 -12.54 -34.17 -5.87
CA GLN A 54 -13.13 -34.62 -4.61
C GLN A 54 -12.78 -33.69 -3.44
N ALA A 55 -11.56 -33.14 -3.39
CA ALA A 55 -11.18 -32.14 -2.39
C ALA A 55 -12.03 -30.87 -2.53
N LEU A 56 -12.21 -30.37 -3.75
CA LEU A 56 -13.05 -29.20 -4.04
C LEU A 56 -14.53 -29.45 -3.70
N ALA A 57 -15.05 -30.64 -3.99
CA ALA A 57 -16.41 -31.01 -3.61
C ALA A 57 -16.60 -31.05 -2.08
N THR A 58 -15.56 -31.45 -1.34
CA THR A 58 -15.58 -31.48 0.13
C THR A 58 -15.39 -30.09 0.75
N PHE A 59 -14.71 -29.18 0.05
CA PHE A 59 -14.44 -27.81 0.50
C PHE A 59 -15.72 -26.95 0.61
N GLY A 60 -16.80 -27.36 -0.05
CA GLY A 60 -18.11 -26.75 0.07
C GLY A 60 -18.34 -25.54 -0.84
N GLU A 61 -19.50 -24.91 -0.67
CA GLU A 61 -19.92 -23.74 -1.44
C GLU A 61 -19.15 -22.48 -0.98
N PRO A 62 -18.50 -21.73 -1.90
CA PRO A 62 -17.69 -20.56 -1.54
C PRO A 62 -18.42 -19.49 -0.72
N ARG A 63 -19.74 -19.37 -0.87
CA ARG A 63 -20.56 -18.38 -0.15
C ARG A 63 -20.71 -18.72 1.33
N GLU A 64 -20.86 -20.00 1.67
CA GLU A 64 -21.01 -20.46 3.05
C GLU A 64 -19.69 -20.29 3.79
N LEU A 65 -18.60 -20.79 3.20
CA LEU A 65 -17.26 -20.66 3.79
C LEU A 65 -16.86 -19.18 3.96
N ARG A 66 -17.23 -18.32 3.01
CA ARG A 66 -17.01 -16.88 3.15
C ARG A 66 -17.75 -16.31 4.36
N SER A 67 -19.03 -16.65 4.54
CA SER A 67 -19.82 -16.17 5.69
C SER A 67 -19.18 -16.60 7.02
N GLU A 68 -18.67 -17.83 7.09
CA GLU A 68 -17.97 -18.35 8.27
C GLU A 68 -16.66 -17.58 8.53
N ILE A 69 -15.83 -17.39 7.51
CA ILE A 69 -14.57 -16.65 7.65
C ILE A 69 -14.85 -15.19 8.00
N GLU A 70 -15.82 -14.55 7.34
CA GLU A 70 -16.21 -13.19 7.64
C GLU A 70 -16.62 -13.04 9.10
N ALA A 71 -17.36 -13.99 9.66
CA ALA A 71 -17.74 -13.99 11.08
C ALA A 71 -16.52 -13.94 12.02
N THR A 72 -15.36 -14.46 11.61
CA THR A 72 -14.11 -14.38 12.38
C THR A 72 -13.38 -13.03 12.28
N VAL A 73 -13.70 -12.20 11.27
CA VAL A 73 -13.03 -10.92 11.06
C VAL A 73 -13.59 -9.86 12.02
N PRO A 74 -12.75 -9.22 12.87
CA PRO A 74 -13.20 -8.18 13.79
C PRO A 74 -13.89 -7.01 13.09
N ARG A 75 -14.96 -6.46 13.67
CA ARG A 75 -15.72 -5.35 13.09
C ARG A 75 -14.87 -4.12 12.75
N LEU A 76 -13.90 -3.79 13.62
CA LEU A 76 -12.98 -2.66 13.40
C LEU A 76 -12.10 -2.87 12.15
N GLU A 77 -11.66 -4.11 11.91
CA GLU A 77 -10.87 -4.43 10.71
C GLU A 77 -11.72 -4.37 9.43
N ARG A 78 -12.99 -4.78 9.50
CA ARG A 78 -13.92 -4.62 8.36
C ARG A 78 -14.12 -3.14 8.03
N PHE A 79 -14.27 -2.31 9.06
CA PHE A 79 -14.41 -0.87 8.89
C PHE A 79 -13.14 -0.24 8.28
N SER A 80 -11.95 -0.59 8.79
CA SER A 80 -10.69 -0.08 8.22
C SER A 80 -10.50 -0.53 6.77
N ALA A 81 -10.79 -1.81 6.45
CA ALA A 81 -10.70 -2.31 5.08
C ALA A 81 -11.68 -1.60 4.14
N THR A 82 -12.88 -1.24 4.64
CA THR A 82 -13.87 -0.46 3.88
C THR A 82 -13.38 0.98 3.65
N LEU A 83 -12.80 1.61 4.67
CA LEU A 83 -12.19 2.92 4.54
C LEU A 83 -11.02 2.92 3.56
N ASP A 84 -10.14 1.92 3.61
CA ASP A 84 -9.01 1.78 2.68
C ASP A 84 -9.51 1.66 1.24
N GLN A 85 -10.54 0.84 1.01
CA GLN A 85 -11.18 0.70 -0.30
C GLN A 85 -11.84 2.01 -0.76
N PHE A 86 -12.42 2.79 0.14
CA PHE A 86 -13.04 4.07 -0.18
C PHE A 86 -12.00 5.15 -0.51
N LEU A 87 -10.95 5.25 0.30
CA LEU A 87 -9.91 6.29 0.20
C LEU A 87 -8.95 6.02 -0.96
N ILE A 88 -8.47 4.78 -1.09
CA ILE A 88 -7.40 4.41 -2.03
C ILE A 88 -7.98 3.71 -3.28
N GLY A 89 -9.21 3.20 -3.20
CA GLY A 89 -9.84 2.41 -4.25
C GLY A 89 -9.52 0.91 -4.15
N ARG A 90 -10.24 0.08 -4.92
CA ARG A 90 -10.00 -1.38 -5.01
C ARG A 90 -8.67 -1.75 -5.68
N ALA A 91 -7.92 -0.78 -6.19
CA ALA A 91 -6.73 -1.03 -7.01
C ALA A 91 -5.48 -1.48 -6.22
N ALA A 92 -5.50 -1.52 -4.88
CA ALA A 92 -4.29 -1.72 -4.07
C ALA A 92 -3.41 -2.95 -4.45
N PRO A 93 -3.96 -4.14 -4.80
CA PRO A 93 -3.12 -5.28 -5.21
C PRO A 93 -2.61 -5.14 -6.65
N ALA A 94 -3.49 -4.76 -7.59
CA ALA A 94 -3.16 -4.57 -9.01
C ALA A 94 -2.24 -3.37 -9.26
N MET A 95 -2.21 -2.41 -8.32
CA MET A 95 -1.38 -1.20 -8.35
C MET A 95 0.11 -1.49 -8.47
N TRP A 96 0.57 -2.65 -8.00
CA TRP A 96 1.97 -3.05 -8.08
C TRP A 96 2.28 -3.84 -9.36
N ALA A 97 1.28 -4.42 -10.01
CA ALA A 97 1.44 -5.17 -11.26
C ALA A 97 1.54 -4.26 -12.49
N ARG A 98 0.95 -3.05 -12.42
CA ARG A 98 0.95 -2.07 -13.51
C ARG A 98 1.53 -0.74 -13.03
N PRO A 99 2.26 0.01 -13.89
CA PRO A 99 2.75 1.31 -13.49
C PRO A 99 1.56 2.26 -13.31
N LEU A 100 1.47 2.85 -12.12
CA LEU A 100 0.47 3.88 -11.84
C LEU A 100 0.58 5.02 -12.86
N SER A 101 -0.57 5.40 -13.39
CA SER A 101 -0.71 6.63 -14.15
C SER A 101 -0.47 7.83 -13.24
N LEU A 102 -0.01 8.96 -13.81
CA LEU A 102 0.19 10.19 -13.04
C LEU A 102 -1.14 10.65 -12.38
N ARG A 103 -2.27 10.41 -13.03
CA ARG A 103 -3.60 10.75 -12.51
C ARG A 103 -3.95 9.98 -11.24
N GLU A 104 -3.66 8.69 -11.18
CA GLU A 104 -3.90 7.86 -10.00
C GLU A 104 -2.97 8.25 -8.84
N ALA A 105 -1.71 8.53 -9.15
CA ALA A 105 -0.75 9.02 -8.16
C ALA A 105 -1.18 10.39 -7.59
N LEU A 106 -1.66 11.30 -8.44
CA LEU A 106 -2.23 12.58 -8.01
C LEU A 106 -3.49 12.40 -7.16
N ARG A 107 -4.37 11.45 -7.50
CA ARG A 107 -5.55 11.12 -6.69
C ARG A 107 -5.15 10.62 -5.30
N ALA A 108 -4.19 9.70 -5.23
CA ALA A 108 -3.67 9.20 -3.95
C ALA A 108 -3.05 10.35 -3.12
N GLY A 109 -2.22 11.19 -3.74
CA GLY A 109 -1.66 12.38 -3.10
C GLY A 109 -2.73 13.34 -2.61
N PHE A 110 -3.79 13.57 -3.39
CA PHE A 110 -4.90 14.45 -3.03
C PHE A 110 -5.69 13.92 -1.82
N VAL A 111 -5.98 12.62 -1.77
CA VAL A 111 -6.66 11.99 -0.63
C VAL A 111 -5.82 12.14 0.65
N LEU A 112 -4.51 11.87 0.58
CA LEU A 112 -3.60 12.06 1.71
C LEU A 112 -3.51 13.53 2.14
N GLY A 113 -3.48 14.46 1.17
CA GLY A 113 -3.51 15.89 1.45
C GLY A 113 -4.80 16.36 2.11
N LEU A 114 -5.94 15.81 1.70
CA LEU A 114 -7.24 16.11 2.33
C LEU A 114 -7.27 15.63 3.78
N VAL A 115 -6.77 14.41 4.05
CA VAL A 115 -6.62 13.89 5.42
C VAL A 115 -5.73 14.80 6.26
N LEU A 116 -4.60 15.24 5.70
CA LEU A 116 -3.70 16.18 6.38
C LEU A 116 -4.38 17.52 6.66
N LEU A 117 -5.13 18.08 5.70
CA LEU A 117 -5.87 19.33 5.89
C LEU A 117 -6.93 19.22 6.98
N ILE A 118 -7.67 18.12 7.01
CA ILE A 118 -8.66 17.85 8.07
C ILE A 118 -7.96 17.79 9.43
N LEU A 119 -6.83 17.08 9.53
CA LEU A 119 -6.05 16.98 10.76
C LEU A 119 -5.55 18.37 11.22
N LEU A 120 -4.97 19.16 10.32
CA LEU A 120 -4.49 20.51 10.61
C LEU A 120 -5.64 21.42 11.06
N PHE A 121 -6.80 21.33 10.41
CA PHE A 121 -8.00 22.06 10.80
C PHE A 121 -8.43 21.71 12.23
N PHE A 122 -8.47 20.42 12.58
CA PHE A 122 -8.79 19.98 13.94
C PHE A 122 -7.79 20.49 14.97
N ILE A 123 -6.49 20.43 14.67
CA ILE A 123 -5.43 20.97 15.55
C ILE A 123 -5.66 22.46 15.80
N VAL A 124 -5.89 23.24 14.74
CA VAL A 124 -6.13 24.69 14.85
C VAL A 124 -7.42 24.98 15.62
N ALA A 125 -8.49 24.21 15.39
CA ALA A 125 -9.76 24.37 16.09
C ALA A 125 -9.62 24.08 17.59
N VAL A 126 -8.93 22.99 17.95
CA VAL A 126 -8.67 22.64 19.35
C VAL A 126 -7.80 23.69 20.04
N LEU A 127 -6.74 24.17 19.38
CA LEU A 127 -5.87 25.21 19.92
C LEU A 127 -6.59 26.57 20.05
N GLY A 128 -7.38 26.93 19.04
CA GLY A 128 -8.15 28.18 19.03
C GLY A 128 -9.22 28.19 20.12
N TRP A 129 -9.95 27.08 20.29
CA TRP A 129 -10.99 26.97 21.30
C TRP A 129 -10.42 26.82 22.71
N GLY A 130 -9.40 25.96 22.89
CA GLY A 130 -8.83 25.65 24.20
C GLY A 130 -8.00 26.78 24.80
N PHE A 131 -7.26 27.54 23.99
CA PHE A 131 -6.35 28.59 24.46
C PHE A 131 -6.83 30.01 24.12
N GLY A 132 -8.02 30.16 23.51
CA GLY A 132 -8.54 31.45 23.04
C GLY A 132 -7.69 32.13 21.96
N ASN A 133 -6.72 31.40 21.37
CA ASN A 133 -5.75 31.95 20.45
C ASN A 133 -6.18 31.74 18.99
N TRP A 134 -7.14 32.54 18.54
CA TRP A 134 -7.62 32.52 17.15
C TRP A 134 -6.61 33.07 16.13
N LYS A 135 -5.43 33.54 16.56
CA LYS A 135 -4.37 33.98 15.64
C LYS A 135 -3.87 32.84 14.74
N GLY A 136 -4.07 31.57 15.13
CA GLY A 136 -3.82 30.42 14.27
C GLY A 136 -4.61 30.45 12.95
N LEU A 137 -5.79 31.09 12.93
CA LEU A 137 -6.54 31.30 11.70
C LEU A 137 -5.84 32.20 10.71
N VAL A 138 -4.92 33.10 11.13
CA VAL A 138 -4.18 33.99 10.20
C VAL A 138 -3.20 33.20 9.33
N ILE A 139 -2.74 32.05 9.81
CA ILE A 139 -1.71 31.20 9.17
C ILE A 139 -2.35 30.18 8.19
N TRP A 140 -3.68 30.22 8.00
CA TRP A 140 -4.42 29.27 7.16
C TRP A 140 -3.84 29.10 5.74
N LYS A 141 -3.36 30.19 5.12
CA LYS A 141 -2.73 30.16 3.80
C LYS A 141 -1.47 29.28 3.79
N ALA A 142 -0.67 29.30 4.86
CA ALA A 142 0.51 28.46 4.96
C ALA A 142 0.13 26.98 5.12
N TYR A 143 -0.99 26.66 5.78
CA TYR A 143 -1.49 25.28 5.85
C TYR A 143 -1.92 24.75 4.47
N PHE A 144 -2.59 25.56 3.66
CA PHE A 144 -2.91 25.17 2.28
C PHE A 144 -1.65 25.01 1.42
N ALA A 145 -0.66 25.88 1.57
CA ALA A 145 0.61 25.74 0.87
C ALA A 145 1.34 24.45 1.30
N LEU A 146 1.45 24.17 2.60
CA LEU A 146 2.01 22.93 3.15
C LEU A 146 1.25 21.70 2.64
N ALA A 147 -0.08 21.74 2.64
CA ALA A 147 -0.89 20.65 2.11
C ALA A 147 -0.65 20.44 0.61
N GLY A 148 -0.56 21.51 -0.18
CA GLY A 148 -0.25 21.43 -1.61
C GLY A 148 1.12 20.80 -1.87
N VAL A 149 2.15 21.21 -1.12
CA VAL A 149 3.49 20.61 -1.17
C VAL A 149 3.43 19.13 -0.76
N PHE A 150 2.68 18.78 0.28
CA PHE A 150 2.51 17.41 0.72
C PHE A 150 1.81 16.53 -0.34
N VAL A 151 0.72 17.02 -0.95
CA VAL A 151 0.01 16.36 -2.06
C VAL A 151 0.98 16.08 -3.21
N TRP A 152 1.76 17.09 -3.60
CA TRP A 152 2.74 16.96 -4.68
C TRP A 152 3.80 15.91 -4.36
N ASN A 153 4.40 15.95 -3.17
CA ASN A 153 5.38 14.93 -2.76
C ASN A 153 4.78 13.54 -2.72
N ALA A 154 3.61 13.38 -2.11
CA ALA A 154 2.94 12.08 -2.03
C ALA A 154 2.66 11.53 -3.44
N ALA A 155 2.20 12.37 -4.37
CA ALA A 155 1.98 11.97 -5.76
C ALA A 155 3.29 11.56 -6.46
N VAL A 156 4.34 12.37 -6.37
CA VAL A 156 5.64 12.06 -6.99
C VAL A 156 6.23 10.79 -6.40
N MET A 157 6.25 10.65 -5.07
CA MET A 157 6.72 9.46 -4.37
C MET A 157 5.96 8.21 -4.78
N THR A 158 4.63 8.29 -4.86
CA THR A 158 3.79 7.16 -5.28
C THR A 158 4.08 6.78 -6.74
N TRP A 159 4.21 7.77 -7.63
CA TRP A 159 4.47 7.58 -9.06
C TRP A 159 5.86 7.03 -9.38
N CYS A 160 6.88 7.52 -8.68
CA CYS A 160 8.26 7.02 -8.75
C CYS A 160 8.34 5.62 -8.12
N GLY A 161 7.71 5.43 -6.95
CA GLY A 161 7.70 4.18 -6.21
C GLY A 161 7.11 3.03 -7.01
N SER A 162 5.96 3.26 -7.67
CA SER A 162 5.33 2.23 -8.50
C SER A 162 6.24 1.79 -9.65
N ARG A 163 6.95 2.73 -10.30
CA ARG A 163 7.91 2.41 -11.39
C ARG A 163 9.15 1.69 -10.88
N ALA A 164 9.67 2.11 -9.73
CA ALA A 164 10.81 1.48 -9.10
C ALA A 164 10.48 0.03 -8.73
N VAL A 165 9.36 -0.20 -8.05
CA VAL A 165 8.87 -1.53 -7.67
C VAL A 165 8.64 -2.38 -8.91
N GLN A 166 7.92 -1.88 -9.93
CA GLN A 166 7.66 -2.65 -11.14
C GLN A 166 8.96 -3.11 -11.83
N ARG A 167 9.94 -2.21 -11.94
CA ARG A 167 11.25 -2.54 -12.52
C ARG A 167 12.01 -3.57 -11.70
N LEU A 168 11.93 -3.52 -10.38
CA LEU A 168 12.57 -4.51 -9.51
C LEU A 168 11.86 -5.88 -9.55
N VAL A 169 10.54 -5.88 -9.71
CA VAL A 169 9.71 -7.08 -9.87
C VAL A 169 10.00 -7.76 -11.21
N SER A 170 10.13 -7.00 -12.30
CA SER A 170 10.34 -7.54 -13.66
C SER A 170 11.72 -8.16 -13.88
N VAL A 171 12.68 -7.85 -13.02
CA VAL A 171 14.06 -8.31 -13.14
C VAL A 171 14.29 -9.57 -12.29
N SER A 172 14.87 -10.60 -12.90
CA SER A 172 15.19 -11.87 -12.23
C SER A 172 16.23 -11.70 -11.11
N HIS A 173 17.29 -10.93 -11.36
CA HIS A 173 18.38 -10.66 -10.42
C HIS A 173 18.37 -9.21 -9.93
N TRP A 174 18.28 -9.00 -8.62
CA TRP A 174 18.09 -7.66 -8.03
C TRP A 174 19.14 -6.62 -8.48
N GLN A 175 20.38 -7.06 -8.75
CA GLN A 175 21.50 -6.22 -9.17
C GLN A 175 21.20 -5.44 -10.46
N ASN A 176 20.46 -6.03 -11.41
CA ASN A 176 20.13 -5.37 -12.68
C ASN A 176 19.04 -4.29 -12.52
N GLY A 177 18.28 -4.33 -11.42
CA GLY A 177 17.27 -3.33 -11.10
C GLY A 177 17.80 -2.15 -10.27
N LEU A 178 18.95 -2.32 -9.61
CA LEU A 178 19.51 -1.35 -8.67
C LEU A 178 19.78 0.04 -9.27
N PRO A 179 20.36 0.20 -10.48
CA PRO A 179 20.59 1.52 -11.06
C PRO A 179 19.28 2.30 -11.28
N GLY A 180 18.22 1.59 -11.68
CA GLY A 180 16.90 2.18 -11.85
C GLY A 180 16.30 2.62 -10.52
N LEU A 181 16.41 1.79 -9.48
CA LEU A 181 15.96 2.15 -8.13
C LEU A 181 16.69 3.39 -7.60
N LEU A 182 18.03 3.44 -7.76
CA LEU A 182 18.84 4.58 -7.32
C LEU A 182 18.44 5.87 -8.03
N ALA A 183 18.20 5.83 -9.35
CA ALA A 183 17.73 6.99 -10.09
C ALA A 183 16.39 7.53 -9.54
N TRP A 184 15.40 6.65 -9.33
CA TRP A 184 14.11 7.03 -8.76
C TRP A 184 14.23 7.52 -7.31
N ALA A 185 15.10 6.90 -6.51
CA ALA A 185 15.36 7.29 -5.12
C ALA A 185 15.98 8.68 -5.02
N VAL A 186 16.94 9.01 -5.90
CA VAL A 186 17.52 10.35 -5.98
C VAL A 186 16.47 11.37 -6.36
N SER A 187 15.62 11.11 -7.37
CA SER A 187 14.53 12.00 -7.75
C SER A 187 13.54 12.24 -6.59
N ALA A 188 13.12 11.17 -5.91
CA ALA A 188 12.29 11.22 -4.72
C ALA A 188 12.92 12.06 -3.58
N GLY A 189 14.21 11.83 -3.32
CA GLY A 189 14.99 12.58 -2.33
C GLY A 189 15.08 14.07 -2.66
N VAL A 190 15.34 14.43 -3.91
CA VAL A 190 15.39 15.83 -4.35
C VAL A 190 14.04 16.52 -4.14
N CYS A 191 12.93 15.87 -4.52
CA CYS A 191 11.59 16.43 -4.30
C CYS A 191 11.28 16.63 -2.81
N PHE A 192 11.63 15.65 -1.97
CA PHE A 192 11.44 15.75 -0.53
C PHE A 192 12.30 16.85 0.09
N GLY A 193 13.59 16.91 -0.25
CA GLY A 193 14.51 17.94 0.23
C GLY A 193 14.09 19.36 -0.19
N PHE A 194 13.68 19.53 -1.44
CA PHE A 194 13.14 20.81 -1.94
C PHE A 194 11.92 21.25 -1.14
N SER A 195 11.04 20.30 -0.80
CA SER A 195 9.82 20.57 -0.06
C SER A 195 10.08 20.96 1.39
N VAL A 196 11.03 20.28 2.05
CA VAL A 196 11.51 20.68 3.39
C VAL A 196 12.13 22.08 3.33
N GLY A 197 12.91 22.39 2.29
CA GLY A 197 13.48 23.73 2.07
C GLY A 197 12.41 24.81 1.91
N LEU A 198 11.35 24.55 1.15
CA LEU A 198 10.21 25.48 1.01
C LEU A 198 9.47 25.71 2.33
N LEU A 199 9.24 24.65 3.11
CA LEU A 199 8.64 24.77 4.44
C LEU A 199 9.50 25.62 5.36
N TYR A 200 10.82 25.44 5.27
CA TYR A 200 11.75 26.23 6.04
C TYR A 200 11.69 27.72 5.68
N LEU A 201 11.76 28.05 4.39
CA LEU A 201 11.67 29.42 3.88
C LEU A 201 10.33 30.09 4.24
N SER A 202 9.23 29.34 4.24
CA SER A 202 7.90 29.87 4.54
C SER A 202 7.62 30.07 6.04
N SER A 203 8.36 29.38 6.91
CA SER A 203 8.10 29.43 8.36
C SER A 203 8.48 30.76 9.00
N GLY A 204 9.36 31.57 8.39
CA GLY A 204 9.85 32.83 8.98
C GLY A 204 10.56 32.66 10.34
N TRP A 205 10.86 31.43 10.74
CA TRP A 205 11.47 31.10 12.02
C TRP A 205 12.99 31.30 11.95
N HIS A 206 13.43 32.56 12.07
CA HIS A 206 14.84 32.90 12.16
C HIS A 206 15.56 32.23 13.35
N ALA A 207 14.82 31.86 14.40
CA ALA A 207 15.35 31.21 15.60
C ALA A 207 15.96 29.82 15.34
N PHE A 208 15.67 29.18 14.21
CA PHE A 208 16.22 27.89 13.85
C PHE A 208 17.18 27.94 12.66
N ALA A 209 17.55 29.15 12.17
CA ALA A 209 18.36 29.40 10.96
C ALA A 209 19.52 28.39 10.80
N ASP A 210 20.29 28.21 11.86
CA ASP A 210 21.50 27.39 11.88
C ASP A 210 21.23 25.88 11.90
N VAL A 211 20.15 25.45 12.58
CA VAL A 211 19.74 24.03 12.63
C VAL A 211 19.04 23.62 11.34
N GLY A 212 18.26 24.54 10.76
CA GLY A 212 17.43 24.30 9.60
C GLY A 212 18.20 24.03 8.30
N TRP A 213 19.31 24.74 8.08
CA TRP A 213 20.17 24.52 6.90
C TRP A 213 20.76 23.12 6.90
N TYR A 214 21.32 22.68 8.04
CA TYR A 214 21.88 21.34 8.16
C TYR A 214 20.81 20.26 7.96
N SER A 215 19.62 20.41 8.58
CA SER A 215 18.53 19.46 8.38
C SER A 215 18.02 19.41 6.93
N SER A 216 18.02 20.55 6.22
CA SER A 216 17.56 20.62 4.83
C SER A 216 18.52 19.91 3.86
N LEU A 217 19.83 20.02 4.10
CA LEU A 217 20.85 19.31 3.31
C LEU A 217 20.72 17.79 3.44
N TRP A 218 20.42 17.29 4.66
CA TRP A 218 20.28 15.86 4.90
C TRP A 218 18.89 15.31 4.56
N ALA A 219 17.85 16.16 4.48
CA ALA A 219 16.50 15.73 4.16
C ALA A 219 16.44 14.94 2.84
N GLY A 220 17.13 15.40 1.79
CA GLY A 220 17.15 14.72 0.50
C GLY A 220 17.75 13.31 0.56
N PRO A 221 19.01 13.16 1.00
CA PRO A 221 19.64 11.84 1.18
C PRO A 221 18.84 10.90 2.10
N THR A 222 18.31 11.39 3.21
CA THR A 222 17.46 10.59 4.11
C THR A 222 16.19 10.14 3.40
N GLY A 223 15.51 11.05 2.69
CA GLY A 223 14.32 10.74 1.89
C GLY A 223 14.59 9.69 0.81
N ALA A 224 15.71 9.81 0.08
CA ALA A 224 16.13 8.85 -0.92
C ALA A 224 16.40 7.46 -0.31
N THR A 225 17.07 7.42 0.85
CA THR A 225 17.40 6.16 1.55
C THR A 225 16.14 5.45 2.02
N VAL A 226 15.24 6.17 2.69
CA VAL A 226 13.95 5.63 3.15
C VAL A 226 13.12 5.15 1.96
N PHE A 227 13.04 5.94 0.89
CA PHE A 227 12.33 5.57 -0.33
C PHE A 227 12.86 4.27 -0.94
N ALA A 228 14.19 4.14 -1.07
CA ALA A 228 14.82 2.94 -1.61
C ALA A 228 14.54 1.70 -0.74
N ALA A 229 14.64 1.85 0.59
CA ALA A 229 14.34 0.78 1.54
C ALA A 229 12.88 0.33 1.43
N VAL A 230 11.93 1.27 1.38
CA VAL A 230 10.50 0.97 1.22
C VAL A 230 10.24 0.26 -0.10
N CYS A 231 10.78 0.74 -1.23
CA CYS A 231 10.62 0.07 -2.53
C CYS A 231 11.21 -1.34 -2.55
N GLY A 232 12.35 -1.55 -1.87
CA GLY A 232 12.95 -2.87 -1.70
C GLY A 232 12.06 -3.82 -0.92
N LEU A 233 11.53 -3.40 0.24
CA LEU A 233 10.61 -4.19 1.05
C LEU A 233 9.32 -4.53 0.31
N VAL A 234 8.71 -3.54 -0.35
CA VAL A 234 7.51 -3.73 -1.16
C VAL A 234 7.78 -4.69 -2.32
N THR A 235 8.95 -4.63 -2.96
CA THR A 235 9.30 -5.59 -4.02
C THR A 235 9.36 -7.01 -3.50
N ILE A 236 9.96 -7.24 -2.33
CA ILE A 236 10.02 -8.58 -1.71
C ILE A 236 8.61 -9.09 -1.44
N GLU A 237 7.76 -8.25 -0.83
CA GLU A 237 6.36 -8.56 -0.54
C GLU A 237 5.56 -8.86 -1.82
N VAL A 238 5.73 -8.06 -2.89
CA VAL A 238 5.08 -8.29 -4.18
C VAL A 238 5.56 -9.59 -4.83
N LYS A 239 6.87 -9.88 -4.81
CA LYS A 239 7.41 -11.12 -5.38
C LYS A 239 6.88 -12.38 -4.68
N GLN A 240 6.73 -12.33 -3.36
CA GLN A 240 6.11 -13.42 -2.59
C GLN A 240 4.64 -13.65 -2.98
N ARG A 241 3.95 -12.60 -3.44
CA ARG A 241 2.52 -12.61 -3.75
C ARG A 241 2.20 -12.76 -5.24
N LEU A 242 3.20 -12.72 -6.11
CA LEU A 242 3.02 -12.83 -7.57
C LEU A 242 2.08 -13.98 -8.00
N PRO A 243 2.16 -15.20 -7.44
CA PRO A 243 1.27 -16.30 -7.84
C PRO A 243 -0.22 -15.99 -7.61
N TRP A 244 -0.54 -15.22 -6.59
CA TRP A 244 -1.91 -14.83 -6.25
C TRP A 244 -2.36 -13.63 -7.09
N ILE A 245 -1.47 -12.64 -7.28
CA ILE A 245 -1.76 -11.44 -8.07
C ILE A 245 -2.03 -11.80 -9.54
N SER A 246 -1.29 -12.77 -10.11
CA SER A 246 -1.54 -13.22 -11.48
C SER A 246 -2.94 -13.78 -11.68
N LEU A 247 -3.49 -14.47 -10.67
CA LEU A 247 -4.86 -15.00 -10.72
C LEU A 247 -5.92 -13.91 -10.63
N GLU A 248 -5.70 -12.91 -9.78
CA GLU A 248 -6.61 -11.76 -9.69
C GLU A 248 -6.74 -11.08 -11.06
N LEU A 249 -5.62 -10.87 -11.76
CA LEU A 249 -5.58 -10.23 -13.09
C LEU A 249 -6.22 -11.05 -14.21
N GLU A 250 -6.24 -12.38 -14.12
CA GLU A 250 -6.92 -13.26 -15.09
C GLU A 250 -8.44 -13.27 -14.91
N THR A 251 -8.94 -12.88 -13.73
CA THR A 251 -10.37 -12.89 -13.40
C THR A 251 -11.06 -11.54 -13.56
N GLU A 252 -10.34 -10.48 -13.96
CA GLU A 252 -10.87 -9.15 -14.29
C GLU A 252 -11.00 -8.94 -15.80
#